data_AF-A0A1G1X646-F1
#
_entry.id   AF-A0A1G1X646-F1
#
_cell.length_a   1.000
_cell.length_b   1.000
_cell.length_c   1.000
_cell.angle_alpha   90.00
_cell.angle_beta   90.00
_cell.angle_gamma   90.00
#
_symmetry.space_group_name_H-M   'P 1'
#
loop_
_entity.id
_entity.type
_entity.pdbx_description
1 polymer ?
#
loop_
_entity_poly.entity_id
_entity_poly.type
_entity_poly.pdbx_seq_one_letter_code
_entity_poly.pdbx_strand_id
1 'polypeptide(L)'
;MKEKIDCKKHKWIPLLGVDKKKSVPTSLFTCLMCGDLKVGTQTIKISRFRLDMGGLPMNSVGTIGLMNQPIDDASASGLITTATVATNKKGVGAPLFMTSIGQFKTTSANSNATSPCLALAMEKGTGIKKVLLHGILRVDAWKWKVGPGNKGLLYVDTVPGALTQKQPAKKNAIIQPVGWALSKNTIYFSPSMIYLTHA
;
A
#
# COMPACT_ATOMS: atom_id res chain seq x y z
N MET A 1 20.00 -10.22 24.21
CA MET A 1 18.53 -10.41 24.26
C MET A 1 18.29 -11.91 24.21
N LYS A 2 17.77 -12.55 25.26
CA LYS A 2 17.62 -14.03 25.26
C LYS A 2 16.53 -14.41 24.26
N GLU A 3 16.89 -15.28 23.33
CA GLU A 3 15.97 -15.88 22.36
C GLU A 3 14.82 -16.58 23.10
N LYS A 4 13.59 -16.44 22.60
CA LYS A 4 12.41 -17.04 23.23
C LYS A 4 12.55 -18.56 23.15
N ILE A 5 12.60 -19.22 24.31
CA ILE A 5 12.54 -20.68 24.38
C ILE A 5 11.08 -21.07 24.11
N ASP A 6 10.81 -21.64 22.94
CA ASP A 6 9.51 -22.25 22.66
C ASP A 6 9.29 -23.39 23.67
N CYS A 7 8.23 -23.25 24.46
CA CYS A 7 7.98 -24.14 25.58
C CYS A 7 7.30 -25.42 25.08
N LYS A 8 8.01 -26.55 25.09
CA LYS A 8 7.44 -27.86 24.71
C LYS A 8 6.31 -28.34 25.64
N LYS A 9 6.26 -27.84 26.88
CA LYS A 9 5.20 -28.13 27.88
C LYS A 9 4.84 -26.87 28.65
N HIS A 10 3.67 -26.31 28.37
CA HIS A 10 3.21 -25.08 29.02
C HIS A 10 2.83 -25.31 30.49
N LYS A 11 3.40 -24.50 31.40
CA LYS A 11 2.98 -24.42 32.81
C LYS A 11 2.03 -23.24 32.98
N TRP A 12 0.73 -23.53 32.89
CA TRP A 12 -0.34 -22.54 32.99
C TRP A 12 -0.61 -22.13 34.43
N ILE A 13 -0.62 -20.84 34.71
CA ILE A 13 -1.09 -20.26 35.97
C ILE A 13 -2.23 -19.29 35.71
N PRO A 14 -3.27 -19.26 36.57
CA PRO A 14 -4.37 -18.33 36.41
C PRO A 14 -3.88 -16.91 36.68
N LEU A 15 -4.34 -15.95 35.88
CA LEU A 15 -4.21 -14.54 36.20
C LEU A 15 -5.26 -14.19 37.24
N LEU A 16 -4.83 -13.49 38.28
CA LEU A 16 -5.69 -13.00 39.34
C LEU A 16 -6.14 -11.57 38.99
N GLY A 17 -7.45 -11.40 38.87
CA GLY A 17 -8.07 -10.08 38.85
C GLY A 17 -8.24 -9.58 40.29
N VAL A 18 -8.22 -8.27 40.49
CA VAL A 18 -8.55 -7.68 41.79
C VAL A 18 -9.91 -7.01 41.67
N ASP A 19 -10.90 -7.51 42.41
CA ASP A 19 -12.21 -6.87 42.58
C ASP A 19 -12.40 -6.50 44.05
N LYS A 20 -12.66 -5.22 44.32
CA LYS A 20 -12.89 -4.69 45.69
C LYS A 20 -11.89 -5.21 46.73
N LYS A 21 -10.59 -5.20 46.39
CA LYS A 21 -9.45 -5.68 47.21
C LYS A 21 -9.42 -7.21 47.45
N LYS A 22 -10.25 -7.99 46.79
CA LYS A 22 -10.19 -9.46 46.77
C LYS A 22 -9.58 -9.93 45.46
N SER A 23 -8.68 -10.91 45.52
CA SER A 23 -8.14 -11.58 44.35
C SER A 23 -9.15 -12.61 43.84
N VAL A 24 -9.62 -12.45 42.61
CA VAL A 24 -10.57 -13.36 41.95
C VAL A 24 -9.84 -14.06 40.80
N PRO A 25 -9.90 -15.40 40.70
CA PRO A 25 -9.33 -16.10 39.56
C PRO A 25 -10.09 -15.73 38.28
N THR A 26 -9.38 -15.33 37.24
CA THR A 26 -9.96 -15.04 35.93
C THR A 26 -9.93 -16.29 35.04
N SER A 27 -10.67 -16.25 33.94
CA SER A 27 -10.64 -17.29 32.89
C SER A 27 -9.37 -17.23 32.02
N LEU A 28 -8.44 -16.32 32.34
CA LEU A 28 -7.19 -16.10 31.61
C LEU A 28 -6.04 -16.80 32.34
N PHE A 29 -5.24 -17.55 31.60
CA PHE A 29 -4.03 -18.17 32.11
C PHE A 29 -2.80 -17.63 31.40
N THR A 30 -1.68 -17.51 32.09
CA THR A 30 -0.40 -17.21 31.46
C THR A 30 0.58 -18.37 31.65
N CYS A 31 1.41 -18.64 30.65
CA CYS A 31 2.49 -19.61 30.79
C CYS A 31 3.70 -18.93 31.44
N LEU A 32 4.13 -19.45 32.60
CA LEU A 32 5.30 -18.94 33.33
C LEU A 32 6.61 -18.97 32.51
N MET A 33 6.69 -19.86 31.52
CA MET A 33 7.93 -20.09 30.76
C MET A 33 8.01 -19.23 29.48
N CYS A 34 6.95 -19.23 28.65
CA CYS A 34 6.96 -18.52 27.36
C CYS A 34 6.18 -17.19 27.35
N GLY A 35 5.38 -16.92 28.39
CA GLY A 35 4.53 -15.73 28.48
C GLY A 35 3.33 -15.73 27.53
N ASP A 36 3.00 -16.87 26.93
CA ASP A 36 1.78 -17.01 26.13
C ASP A 36 0.54 -16.98 27.04
N LEU A 37 -0.53 -16.37 26.55
CA LEU A 37 -1.77 -16.22 27.29
C LEU A 37 -2.83 -17.19 26.74
N LYS A 38 -3.58 -17.86 27.61
CA LYS A 38 -4.63 -18.81 27.24
C LYS A 38 -5.99 -18.26 27.66
N VAL A 39 -6.92 -18.26 26.71
CA VAL A 39 -8.33 -17.83 26.88
C VAL A 39 -9.20 -19.02 26.50
N GLY A 40 -9.78 -19.69 27.50
CA GLY A 40 -10.51 -20.94 27.25
C GLY A 40 -9.61 -22.03 26.67
N THR A 41 -9.91 -22.50 25.45
CA THR A 41 -9.12 -23.53 24.73
C THR A 41 -8.04 -22.95 23.82
N GLN A 42 -8.06 -21.65 23.52
CA GLN A 42 -7.15 -21.01 22.58
C GLN A 42 -5.96 -20.34 23.29
N THR A 43 -4.80 -20.32 22.63
CA THR A 43 -3.59 -19.61 23.08
C THR A 43 -3.33 -18.39 22.20
N ILE A 44 -3.08 -17.26 22.83
CA ILE A 44 -2.79 -15.96 22.23
C ILE A 44 -1.37 -15.58 22.62
N LYS A 45 -0.49 -15.39 21.63
CA LYS A 45 0.84 -14.84 21.85
C LYS A 45 0.73 -13.32 21.96
N ILE A 46 0.91 -12.77 23.16
CA ILE A 46 0.97 -11.32 23.37
C ILE A 46 2.43 -10.90 23.24
N SER A 47 2.85 -10.47 22.05
CA SER A 47 4.14 -9.81 21.87
C SER A 47 4.05 -8.35 22.31
N ARG A 48 5.14 -7.84 22.91
CA ARG A 48 5.29 -6.42 23.30
C ARG A 48 5.33 -5.50 22.06
N PHE A 49 5.67 -6.05 20.91
CA PHE A 49 5.60 -5.42 19.60
C PHE A 49 4.30 -5.84 18.90
N ARG A 50 3.55 -4.88 18.38
CA ARG A 50 2.35 -5.07 17.53
C ARG A 50 2.55 -6.28 16.60
N LEU A 51 1.77 -7.36 16.78
CA LEU A 51 1.65 -8.52 15.88
C LEU A 51 2.90 -8.82 15.01
N ASP A 52 4.09 -8.74 15.60
CA ASP A 52 5.33 -8.99 14.86
C ASP A 52 5.49 -10.50 14.84
N MET A 53 5.20 -11.09 13.67
CA MET A 53 5.33 -12.53 13.49
C MET A 53 6.78 -12.98 13.31
N GLY A 54 7.78 -12.09 13.33
CA GLY A 54 9.19 -12.49 13.30
C GLY A 54 9.55 -13.40 12.11
N GLY A 55 8.86 -13.24 10.98
CA GLY A 55 9.00 -14.08 9.78
C GLY A 55 8.20 -15.39 9.77
N LEU A 56 7.41 -15.69 10.82
CA LEU A 56 6.51 -16.84 10.84
C LEU A 56 5.22 -16.57 10.03
N PRO A 57 4.64 -17.59 9.37
CA PRO A 57 3.41 -17.43 8.61
C PRO A 57 2.19 -17.14 9.51
N MET A 58 1.33 -16.20 9.07
CA MET A 58 0.04 -15.91 9.70
C MET A 58 -0.95 -17.06 9.42
N ASN A 59 -0.95 -18.09 10.27
CA ASN A 59 -1.71 -19.33 10.03
C ASN A 59 -3.24 -19.23 10.26
N SER A 60 -3.77 -18.12 10.81
CA SER A 60 -5.22 -17.98 11.07
C SER A 60 -5.66 -16.52 11.14
N VAL A 61 -5.66 -15.83 9.99
CA VAL A 61 -6.33 -14.54 9.83
C VAL A 61 -7.66 -14.78 9.13
N GLY A 62 -8.77 -14.37 9.76
CA GLY A 62 -10.11 -14.54 9.19
C GLY A 62 -10.29 -13.82 7.85
N THR A 63 -9.56 -12.73 7.61
CA THR A 63 -9.46 -12.05 6.31
C THR A 63 -8.18 -11.21 6.26
N ILE A 64 -7.46 -11.21 5.15
CA ILE A 64 -6.39 -10.25 4.86
C ILE A 64 -6.98 -9.18 3.94
N GLY A 65 -7.38 -8.05 4.51
CA GLY A 65 -7.85 -6.90 3.75
C GLY A 65 -6.66 -6.14 3.15
N LEU A 66 -6.32 -6.41 1.89
CA LEU A 66 -5.19 -5.76 1.22
C LEU A 66 -5.53 -4.37 0.67
N MET A 67 -6.83 -4.02 0.56
CA MET A 67 -7.27 -2.80 -0.12
C MET A 67 -8.62 -2.31 0.42
N ASN A 68 -8.59 -1.44 1.42
CA ASN A 68 -9.74 -0.61 1.76
C ASN A 68 -9.67 0.68 0.93
N GLN A 69 -10.81 1.16 0.42
CA GLN A 69 -10.85 2.45 -0.26
C GLN A 69 -10.44 3.55 0.75
N PRO A 70 -9.45 4.39 0.43
CA PRO A 70 -9.02 5.45 1.34
C PRO A 70 -10.16 6.45 1.64
N ILE A 71 -10.32 6.78 2.92
CA ILE A 71 -11.40 7.67 3.41
C ILE A 71 -10.97 9.14 3.32
N ASP A 72 -9.68 9.42 3.44
CA ASP A 72 -9.14 10.78 3.42
C ASP A 72 -8.78 11.23 2.01
N ASP A 73 -8.78 12.54 1.79
CA ASP A 73 -8.26 13.12 0.55
C ASP A 73 -6.75 12.88 0.42
N ALA A 74 -6.28 12.79 -0.82
CA ALA A 74 -4.88 12.58 -1.18
C ALA A 74 -4.21 11.39 -0.48
N SER A 75 -4.99 10.36 -0.15
CA SER A 75 -4.53 9.17 0.57
C SER A 75 -4.64 7.91 -0.30
N ALA A 76 -3.75 6.94 -0.05
CA ALA A 76 -3.69 5.69 -0.80
C ALA A 76 -3.63 4.47 0.10
N SER A 77 -4.09 3.35 -0.44
CA SER A 77 -4.00 2.02 0.16
C SER A 77 -3.39 1.06 -0.86
N GLY A 78 -2.38 0.29 -0.45
CA GLY A 78 -1.71 -0.68 -1.32
C GLY A 78 -0.22 -0.79 -1.02
N LEU A 79 0.56 -1.18 -2.03
CA LEU A 79 2.00 -1.30 -1.94
C LEU A 79 2.64 0.09 -2.05
N ILE A 80 2.96 0.66 -0.90
CA ILE A 80 3.64 1.96 -0.77
C ILE A 80 5.08 1.71 -0.33
N THR A 81 6.03 2.31 -1.04
CA THR A 81 7.46 2.26 -0.68
C THR A 81 8.03 3.66 -0.56
N THR A 82 9.17 3.80 0.11
CA THR A 82 9.95 5.03 0.15
C THR A 82 11.04 4.98 -0.91
N ALA A 83 11.08 5.98 -1.78
CA ALA A 83 12.08 6.06 -2.84
C ALA A 83 12.53 7.51 -3.08
N THR A 84 13.69 7.68 -3.72
CA THR A 84 14.22 8.99 -4.05
C THR A 84 13.51 9.57 -5.27
N VAL A 85 12.78 10.66 -5.08
CA VAL A 85 12.09 11.42 -6.14
C VAL A 85 12.95 12.61 -6.55
N ALA A 86 13.38 12.63 -7.81
CA ALA A 86 14.21 13.70 -8.38
C ALA A 86 13.37 14.91 -8.81
N THR A 87 12.15 14.71 -9.29
CA THR A 87 11.23 15.81 -9.62
C THR A 87 9.79 15.40 -9.35
N ASN A 88 9.04 16.23 -8.61
CA ASN A 88 7.59 16.20 -8.59
C ASN A 88 7.01 17.60 -8.27
N LYS A 89 6.59 18.33 -9.29
CA LYS A 89 5.91 19.63 -9.13
C LYS A 89 4.39 19.51 -8.98
N LYS A 90 3.80 18.42 -9.49
CA LYS A 90 2.35 18.23 -9.56
C LYS A 90 1.74 17.82 -8.21
N GLY A 91 2.50 17.10 -7.39
CA GLY A 91 2.06 16.66 -6.07
C GLY A 91 1.53 15.23 -6.10
N VAL A 92 0.50 14.96 -5.29
CA VAL A 92 -0.06 13.61 -5.13
C VAL A 92 -0.71 13.13 -6.42
N GLY A 93 -0.49 11.88 -6.78
CA GLY A 93 -1.04 11.26 -8.00
C GLY A 93 -0.26 11.57 -9.28
N ALA A 94 0.91 12.19 -9.19
CA ALA A 94 1.79 12.38 -10.34
C ALA A 94 2.40 11.03 -10.77
N PRO A 95 2.28 10.60 -12.05
CA PRO A 95 2.97 9.42 -12.55
C PRO A 95 4.49 9.63 -12.58
N LEU A 96 5.20 8.59 -12.15
CA LEU A 96 6.65 8.56 -12.02
C LEU A 96 7.26 7.39 -12.79
N PHE A 97 8.35 7.66 -13.51
CA PHE A 97 9.20 6.67 -14.16
C PHE A 97 10.55 6.58 -13.43
N MET A 98 11.24 5.47 -13.60
CA MET A 98 12.56 5.25 -13.01
C MET A 98 13.66 5.70 -13.97
N THR A 99 14.59 6.53 -13.50
CA THR A 99 15.78 6.93 -14.24
C THR A 99 16.85 5.84 -14.19
N SER A 100 17.88 5.94 -15.03
CA SER A 100 19.04 5.03 -15.03
C SER A 100 19.82 4.98 -13.72
N ILE A 101 19.62 5.96 -12.83
CA ILE A 101 20.27 6.08 -11.52
C ILE A 101 19.33 5.58 -10.39
N GLY A 102 18.19 4.96 -10.73
CA GLY A 102 17.23 4.43 -9.76
C GLY A 102 16.42 5.49 -9.00
N GLN A 103 16.33 6.72 -9.53
CA GLN A 103 15.51 7.79 -8.97
C GLN A 103 14.19 7.91 -9.73
N PHE A 104 13.11 8.28 -9.04
CA PHE A 104 11.82 8.52 -9.65
C PHE A 104 11.69 9.95 -10.17
N LYS A 105 11.23 10.11 -11.42
CA LYS A 105 11.01 11.40 -12.08
C LYS A 105 9.62 11.44 -12.71
N THR A 106 9.03 12.63 -12.90
CA THR A 106 7.69 12.74 -13.51
C THR A 106 7.66 12.18 -14.92
N THR A 107 6.77 11.22 -15.16
CA THR A 107 6.53 10.59 -16.48
C THR A 107 5.83 11.56 -17.41
N SER A 108 6.10 11.44 -18.71
CA SER A 108 5.25 12.01 -19.76
C SER A 108 5.12 11.03 -20.92
N ALA A 109 4.02 11.08 -21.63
CA ALA A 109 3.78 10.25 -22.80
C ALA A 109 4.49 10.76 -24.07
N ASN A 110 5.36 11.77 -24.01
CA ASN A 110 5.99 12.34 -25.22
C ASN A 110 7.16 11.53 -25.79
N SER A 111 7.79 10.68 -24.98
CA SER A 111 8.98 9.95 -25.42
C SER A 111 9.22 8.68 -24.63
N ASN A 112 9.89 7.75 -25.30
CA ASN A 112 10.37 6.50 -24.71
C ASN A 112 11.35 6.72 -23.54
N ALA A 113 12.06 7.85 -23.52
CA ALA A 113 13.01 8.17 -22.46
C ALA A 113 12.35 8.59 -21.14
N THR A 114 11.04 8.86 -21.16
CA THR A 114 10.27 9.31 -19.98
C THR A 114 9.16 8.35 -19.59
N SER A 115 9.20 7.13 -20.13
CA SER A 115 8.25 6.03 -19.92
C SER A 115 9.03 4.72 -19.73
N PRO A 116 8.48 3.67 -19.11
CA PRO A 116 7.11 3.55 -18.58
C PRO A 116 6.89 4.24 -17.24
N CYS A 117 5.64 4.57 -16.94
CA CYS A 117 5.17 4.88 -15.58
C CYS A 117 5.22 3.61 -14.71
N LEU A 118 5.82 3.72 -13.53
CA LEU A 118 6.02 2.61 -12.60
C LEU A 118 5.40 2.89 -11.22
N ALA A 119 5.25 4.17 -10.87
CA ALA A 119 4.74 4.56 -9.55
C ALA A 119 3.91 5.84 -9.63
N LEU A 120 3.07 6.09 -8.63
CA LEU A 120 2.45 7.39 -8.38
C LEU A 120 3.11 8.06 -7.18
N ALA A 121 3.30 9.37 -7.26
CA ALA A 121 3.81 10.15 -6.14
C ALA A 121 2.74 10.27 -5.04
N MET A 122 3.11 10.03 -3.78
CA MET A 122 2.25 10.29 -2.62
C MET A 122 2.50 11.66 -1.98
N GLU A 123 3.57 12.33 -2.37
CA GLU A 123 4.00 13.61 -1.80
C GLU A 123 4.57 14.53 -2.88
N LYS A 124 4.41 15.84 -2.69
CA LYS A 124 5.04 16.87 -3.54
C LYS A 124 6.52 17.05 -3.17
N GLY A 125 7.34 17.44 -4.14
CA GLY A 125 8.73 17.83 -3.93
C GLY A 125 9.74 16.79 -4.38
N THR A 126 10.95 16.88 -3.84
CA THR A 126 12.11 16.04 -4.17
C THR A 126 12.70 15.41 -2.91
N GLY A 127 13.59 14.43 -3.08
CA GLY A 127 14.22 13.69 -1.98
C GLY A 127 13.53 12.36 -1.69
N ILE A 128 13.76 11.80 -0.48
CA ILE A 128 13.14 10.54 -0.06
C ILE A 128 11.67 10.78 0.22
N LYS A 129 10.81 10.16 -0.60
CA LYS A 129 9.36 10.37 -0.59
C LYS A 129 8.62 9.04 -0.70
N LYS A 130 7.38 9.02 -0.23
CA LYS A 130 6.49 7.88 -0.43
C LYS A 130 5.99 7.83 -1.88
N VAL A 131 6.00 6.65 -2.46
CA VAL A 131 5.47 6.37 -3.79
C VAL A 131 4.58 5.13 -3.74
N LEU A 132 3.48 5.15 -4.49
CA LEU A 132 2.55 4.04 -4.64
C LEU A 132 2.95 3.22 -5.88
N LEU A 133 3.27 1.94 -5.69
CA LEU A 133 3.60 1.02 -6.77
C LEU A 133 2.35 0.31 -7.30
N HIS A 134 1.40 0.02 -6.42
CA HIS A 134 0.17 -0.68 -6.78
C HIS A 134 -0.90 -0.47 -5.71
N GLY A 135 -2.14 -0.16 -6.09
CA GLY A 135 -3.23 0.00 -5.12
C GLY A 135 -4.26 1.05 -5.50
N ILE A 136 -5.00 1.55 -4.50
CA ILE A 136 -6.05 2.55 -4.69
C ILE A 136 -5.54 3.90 -4.20
N LEU A 137 -5.71 4.94 -5.03
CA LEU A 137 -5.45 6.32 -4.68
C LEU A 137 -6.74 7.13 -4.78
N ARG A 138 -7.02 7.93 -3.75
CA ARG A 138 -8.12 8.89 -3.73
C ARG A 138 -7.58 10.31 -3.77
N VAL A 139 -8.16 11.13 -4.65
CA VAL A 139 -7.98 12.58 -4.66
C VAL A 139 -9.32 13.22 -5.03
N ASP A 140 -9.85 14.04 -4.13
CA ASP A 140 -11.20 14.61 -4.25
C ASP A 140 -11.31 15.73 -5.31
N ALA A 141 -10.17 16.29 -5.72
CA ALA A 141 -10.10 17.22 -6.84
C ALA A 141 -10.33 16.55 -8.21
N TRP A 142 -10.23 15.22 -8.31
CA TRP A 142 -10.43 14.51 -9.57
C TRP A 142 -11.90 14.33 -9.92
N LYS A 143 -12.17 14.21 -11.23
CA LYS A 143 -13.51 14.02 -11.79
C LYS A 143 -13.47 12.97 -12.90
N TRP A 144 -12.98 11.78 -12.57
CA TRP A 144 -12.86 10.66 -13.50
C TRP A 144 -14.23 10.12 -13.91
N LYS A 145 -14.30 9.56 -15.12
CA LYS A 145 -15.46 8.84 -15.63
C LYS A 145 -15.25 7.34 -15.39
N VAL A 146 -16.25 6.68 -14.85
CA VAL A 146 -16.28 5.21 -14.71
C VAL A 146 -17.05 4.64 -15.90
N GLY A 147 -16.61 3.51 -16.43
CA GLY A 147 -17.32 2.84 -17.52
C GLY A 147 -16.48 1.76 -18.23
N PRO A 148 -17.10 0.97 -19.12
CA PRO A 148 -16.43 -0.12 -19.82
C PRO A 148 -15.42 0.38 -20.85
N GLY A 149 -14.39 -0.45 -21.10
CA GLY A 149 -13.35 -0.20 -22.10
C GLY A 149 -12.55 1.09 -21.83
N ASN A 150 -12.22 1.82 -22.90
CA ASN A 150 -11.38 3.03 -22.84
C ASN A 150 -11.99 4.19 -22.03
N LYS A 151 -13.28 4.11 -21.67
CA LYS A 151 -13.95 5.17 -20.88
C LYS A 151 -13.52 5.19 -19.42
N GLY A 152 -13.12 4.04 -18.86
CA GLY A 152 -12.66 3.91 -17.48
C GLY A 152 -11.15 3.88 -17.32
N LEU A 153 -10.40 3.62 -18.40
CA LEU A 153 -8.95 3.49 -18.37
C LEU A 153 -8.26 4.85 -18.15
N LEU A 154 -7.17 4.82 -17.39
CA LEU A 154 -6.25 5.95 -17.25
C LEU A 154 -4.96 5.67 -18.00
N TYR A 155 -4.47 6.71 -18.66
CA TYR A 155 -3.22 6.75 -19.40
C TYR A 155 -2.32 7.87 -18.84
N VAL A 156 -1.03 7.75 -19.10
CA VAL A 156 -0.08 8.85 -18.88
C VAL A 156 -0.36 9.97 -19.89
N ASP A 157 -0.41 11.22 -19.44
CA ASP A 157 -0.56 12.37 -20.34
C ASP A 157 0.78 12.78 -20.98
N THR A 158 0.70 13.42 -22.12
CA THR A 158 1.78 14.21 -22.71
C THR A 158 2.24 15.36 -21.80
N VAL A 159 1.39 15.86 -20.91
CA VAL A 159 1.81 16.83 -19.89
C VAL A 159 2.57 16.09 -18.77
N PRO A 160 3.82 16.47 -18.45
CA PRO A 160 4.60 15.80 -17.42
C PRO A 160 3.90 15.75 -16.06
N GLY A 161 3.79 14.56 -15.49
CA GLY A 161 3.18 14.33 -14.19
C GLY A 161 1.66 14.47 -14.18
N ALA A 162 0.97 14.38 -15.33
CA ALA A 162 -0.49 14.33 -15.41
C ALA A 162 -1.01 12.98 -15.91
N LEU A 163 -2.22 12.65 -15.49
CA LEU A 163 -2.98 11.48 -15.95
C LEU A 163 -4.16 11.94 -16.79
N THR A 164 -4.57 11.12 -17.74
CA THR A 164 -5.69 11.42 -18.65
C THR A 164 -6.51 10.15 -18.95
N GLN A 165 -7.80 10.32 -19.23
CA GLN A 165 -8.65 9.24 -19.77
C GLN A 165 -8.74 9.27 -21.30
N LYS A 166 -8.08 10.25 -21.94
CA LYS A 166 -7.98 10.31 -23.40
C LYS A 166 -6.63 9.72 -23.80
N GLN A 167 -6.68 8.65 -24.59
CA GLN A 167 -5.47 8.07 -25.17
C GLN A 167 -4.64 9.15 -25.90
N PRO A 168 -3.34 9.28 -25.58
CA PRO A 168 -2.44 10.15 -26.33
C PRO A 168 -2.41 9.74 -27.80
N ALA A 169 -2.65 10.70 -28.71
CA ALA A 169 -2.76 10.43 -30.15
C ALA A 169 -1.66 11.09 -31.00
N LYS A 170 -0.70 11.77 -30.36
CA LYS A 170 0.41 12.42 -31.06
C LYS A 170 1.35 11.34 -31.61
N LYS A 171 1.96 11.58 -32.78
CA LYS A 171 3.00 10.71 -33.33
C LYS A 171 4.10 10.47 -32.29
N ASN A 172 4.54 9.21 -32.15
CA ASN A 172 5.49 8.73 -31.15
C ASN A 172 5.04 8.89 -29.69
N ALA A 173 3.77 9.23 -29.42
CA ALA A 173 3.28 9.27 -28.06
C ALA A 173 3.13 7.87 -27.48
N ILE A 174 3.43 7.73 -26.20
CA ILE A 174 3.35 6.48 -25.46
C ILE A 174 1.92 6.25 -24.98
N ILE A 175 1.35 5.13 -25.41
CA ILE A 175 0.08 4.60 -24.93
C ILE A 175 0.39 3.56 -23.85
N GLN A 176 0.34 3.99 -22.60
CA GLN A 176 0.49 3.10 -21.45
C GLN A 176 -0.74 3.21 -20.55
N PRO A 177 -1.53 2.13 -20.41
CA PRO A 177 -2.56 2.04 -19.38
C PRO A 177 -1.88 1.95 -18.01
N VAL A 178 -2.27 2.83 -17.10
CA VAL A 178 -1.73 2.87 -15.72
C VAL A 178 -2.75 2.41 -14.68
N GLY A 179 -3.98 2.16 -15.09
CA GLY A 179 -5.06 1.76 -14.20
C GLY A 179 -6.44 2.09 -14.74
N TRP A 180 -7.44 2.07 -13.86
CA TRP A 180 -8.82 2.44 -14.17
C TRP A 180 -9.47 3.23 -13.02
N ALA A 181 -10.50 4.00 -13.34
CA ALA A 181 -11.29 4.75 -12.37
C ALA A 181 -12.28 3.81 -11.66
N LEU A 182 -12.26 3.79 -10.33
CA LEU A 182 -13.25 3.09 -9.50
C LEU A 182 -14.44 4.01 -9.19
N SER A 183 -14.18 5.30 -9.03
CA SER A 183 -15.18 6.35 -8.85
C SER A 183 -14.68 7.66 -9.47
N LYS A 184 -15.44 8.75 -9.33
CA LYS A 184 -15.00 10.08 -9.80
C LYS A 184 -13.69 10.54 -9.16
N ASN A 185 -13.43 10.11 -7.92
CA ASN A 185 -12.32 10.62 -7.11
C ASN A 185 -11.29 9.53 -6.80
N THR A 186 -11.54 8.28 -7.21
CA THR A 186 -10.67 7.14 -6.88
C THR A 186 -10.27 6.37 -8.12
N ILE A 187 -8.98 5.99 -8.14
CA ILE A 187 -8.41 5.17 -9.18
C ILE A 187 -7.79 3.91 -8.57
N TYR A 188 -7.82 2.84 -9.33
CA TYR A 188 -7.00 1.67 -9.11
C TYR A 188 -5.76 1.79 -9.98
N PHE A 189 -4.59 1.93 -9.34
CA PHE A 189 -3.29 2.01 -9.99
C PHE A 189 -2.69 0.61 -10.12
N SER A 190 -2.51 0.19 -11.37
CA SER A 190 -1.84 -1.06 -11.75
C SER A 190 -1.13 -0.80 -13.08
N PRO A 191 0.12 -0.31 -13.03
CA PRO A 191 0.82 0.12 -14.23
C PRO A 191 1.20 -1.07 -15.10
N SER A 192 0.84 -1.02 -16.39
CA SER A 192 1.35 -1.98 -17.37
C SER A 192 2.82 -1.69 -17.65
N MET A 193 3.67 -2.71 -17.58
CA MET A 193 5.08 -2.60 -18.01
C MET A 193 5.22 -2.52 -19.53
N ILE A 194 4.20 -3.01 -20.26
CA ILE A 194 4.12 -2.97 -21.71
C ILE A 194 3.37 -1.70 -22.12
N TYR A 195 3.92 -0.98 -23.08
CA TYR A 195 3.29 0.19 -23.69
C TYR A 195 3.44 0.14 -25.21
N LEU A 196 2.53 0.82 -25.89
CA LEU A 196 2.56 0.97 -27.34
C LEU A 196 2.99 2.40 -27.69
N THR A 197 3.63 2.56 -28.83
CA THR A 197 3.93 3.89 -29.40
C THR A 197 2.99 4.14 -30.56
N HIS A 198 2.39 5.32 -30.62
CA HIS A 198 1.71 5.75 -31.85
C HIS A 198 2.74 5.86 -32.98
N ALA A 199 2.47 5.19 -34.10
CA ALA A 199 3.26 5.29 -35.33
C ALA A 199 3.25 6.71 -35.92
#